data_AF-A0A7S2TUH2-F1
#
_entry.id   AF-A0A7S2TUH2-F1
#
_cell.length_a   1.000
_cell.length_b   1.000
_cell.length_c   1.000
_cell.angle_alpha   90.00
_cell.angle_beta   90.00
_cell.angle_gamma   90.00
#
_symmetry.space_group_name_H-M   'P 1'
#
loop_
_entity.id
_entity.type
_entity.pdbx_description
1 polymer ?
#
loop_
_entity_poly.entity_id
_entity_poly.type
_entity_poly.pdbx_seq_one_letter_code
_entity_poly.pdbx_strand_id
1 'polypeptide(L)'
;IGKQWTPITPDGVKIRTTPRVTAEETGEIMHGETIVVMDELHDRKEHWVMHKKGWSCVRAGSKEYMQCIAEVSFSLPNLCSLYKMSRTSLSPVPEGRAERLWTVVAKNGVWIRSEPKINETNILEVSLDAGSKVSMIEEIIDEEHWIRHKAGWSLARTRDGKCLMHPKLNRRDEVTRSI
;
A
#
# COMPACT_ATOMS: atom_id res chain seq x y z
N ILE A 1 -5.43 -10.24 4.65
CA ILE A 1 -6.47 -10.19 5.71
C ILE A 1 -5.90 -9.27 6.78
N GLY A 2 -6.52 -8.12 7.04
CA GLY A 2 -6.07 -7.22 8.11
C GLY A 2 -6.77 -7.56 9.41
N LYS A 3 -6.07 -7.47 10.53
CA LYS A 3 -6.68 -7.68 11.85
C LYS A 3 -7.12 -6.34 12.43
N GLN A 4 -8.28 -6.33 13.09
CA GLN A 4 -8.72 -5.19 13.88
C GLN A 4 -8.45 -5.45 15.36
N TRP A 5 -7.85 -4.46 16.01
CA TRP A 5 -7.49 -4.51 17.42
C TRP A 5 -8.09 -3.31 18.15
N THR A 6 -8.41 -3.51 19.43
CA THR A 6 -8.87 -2.44 20.33
C THR A 6 -8.11 -2.52 21.65
N PRO A 7 -7.79 -1.38 22.29
CA PRO A 7 -7.32 -1.35 23.66
C PRO A 7 -8.33 -1.96 24.62
N ILE A 8 -7.84 -2.78 25.57
CA ILE A 8 -8.64 -3.32 26.68
C ILE A 8 -8.39 -2.58 27.99
N THR A 9 -7.31 -1.81 28.07
CA THR A 9 -6.99 -0.97 29.24
C THR A 9 -7.82 0.31 29.23
N PRO A 10 -8.31 0.77 30.39
CA PRO A 10 -9.07 2.04 30.49
C PRO A 10 -8.20 3.25 30.20
N ASP A 11 -6.90 3.19 30.52
CA ASP A 11 -5.91 4.25 30.29
C ASP A 11 -5.39 4.30 28.84
N GLY A 12 -6.07 3.62 27.90
CA GLY A 12 -5.64 3.54 26.52
C GLY A 12 -4.31 2.80 26.30
N VAL A 13 -3.77 2.92 25.10
CA VAL A 13 -2.48 2.34 24.68
C VAL A 13 -1.64 3.39 23.97
N LYS A 14 -0.39 3.55 24.42
CA LYS A 14 0.55 4.49 23.81
C LYS A 14 0.95 4.05 22.41
N ILE A 15 1.13 5.04 21.53
CA ILE A 15 1.62 4.90 20.16
C ILE A 15 3.06 5.38 20.15
N ARG A 16 3.94 4.60 19.51
CA ARG A 16 5.38 4.84 19.49
C ARG A 16 5.95 4.85 18.07
N THR A 17 7.10 5.51 17.89
CA THR A 17 7.82 5.55 16.61
C THR A 17 8.42 4.20 16.21
N THR A 18 8.81 3.37 17.18
CA THR A 18 9.40 2.04 16.96
C THR A 18 8.83 1.04 17.98
N PRO A 19 8.87 -0.28 17.71
CA PRO A 19 8.28 -1.31 18.58
C PRO A 19 9.19 -1.61 19.78
N ARG A 20 9.37 -0.61 20.64
CA ARG A 20 10.16 -0.69 21.88
C ARG A 20 9.49 0.13 22.96
N VAL A 21 9.49 -0.37 24.19
CA VAL A 21 8.91 0.34 25.35
C VAL A 21 9.61 1.68 25.62
N THR A 22 10.88 1.81 25.26
CA THR A 22 11.68 3.02 25.44
C THR A 22 11.59 4.01 24.27
N ALA A 23 10.84 3.69 23.21
CA ALA A 23 10.71 4.56 22.04
C ALA A 23 9.85 5.80 22.35
N GLU A 24 10.06 6.88 21.59
CA GLU A 24 9.28 8.11 21.69
C GLU A 24 7.78 7.86 21.50
N GLU A 25 6.96 8.46 22.37
CA GLU A 25 5.50 8.39 22.31
C GLU A 25 4.97 9.48 21.37
N THR A 26 4.31 9.06 20.29
CA THR A 26 3.73 9.97 19.28
C THR A 26 2.24 10.22 19.50
N GLY A 27 1.60 9.44 20.37
CA GLY A 27 0.18 9.57 20.66
C GLY A 27 -0.36 8.43 21.51
N GLU A 28 -1.68 8.31 21.51
CA GLU A 28 -2.42 7.33 22.31
C GLU A 28 -3.67 6.86 21.55
N ILE A 29 -4.02 5.59 21.74
CA ILE A 29 -5.27 4.97 21.30
C ILE A 29 -6.16 4.84 22.53
N MET A 30 -7.33 5.48 22.51
CA MET A 30 -8.24 5.47 23.65
C MET A 30 -8.96 4.12 23.77
N HIS A 31 -9.42 3.81 24.98
CA HIS A 31 -10.25 2.62 25.23
C HIS A 31 -11.46 2.58 24.28
N GLY A 32 -11.66 1.42 23.63
CA GLY A 32 -12.74 1.20 22.66
C GLY A 32 -12.48 1.75 21.24
N GLU A 33 -11.38 2.49 21.01
CA GLU A 33 -10.98 2.88 19.66
C GLU A 33 -10.40 1.66 18.91
N THR A 34 -10.85 1.46 17.67
CA THR A 34 -10.39 0.34 16.84
C THR A 34 -9.31 0.80 15.88
N ILE A 35 -8.27 -0.03 15.76
CA ILE A 35 -7.18 0.15 14.78
C ILE A 35 -7.14 -1.02 13.80
N VAL A 36 -6.69 -0.71 12.59
CA VAL A 36 -6.40 -1.70 11.56
C VAL A 36 -4.90 -1.94 11.56
N VAL A 37 -4.50 -3.20 11.75
CA VAL A 37 -3.10 -3.61 11.79
C VAL A 37 -2.55 -3.79 10.38
N MET A 38 -1.37 -3.19 10.17
CA MET A 38 -0.61 -3.16 8.91
C MET A 38 0.59 -4.13 8.98
N ASP A 39 1.22 -4.24 10.15
CA ASP A 39 2.32 -5.18 10.42
C ASP A 39 2.30 -5.66 11.88
N GLU A 40 2.96 -6.79 12.16
CA GLU A 40 3.05 -7.38 13.49
C GLU A 40 4.49 -7.80 13.81
N LEU A 41 5.01 -7.38 14.97
CA LEU A 41 6.29 -7.84 15.48
C LEU A 41 6.09 -8.67 16.76
N HIS A 42 6.54 -9.92 16.71
CA HIS A 42 6.50 -10.84 17.84
C HIS A 42 7.91 -11.11 18.35
N ASP A 43 8.19 -10.67 19.58
CA ASP A 43 9.35 -11.08 20.37
C ASP A 43 8.90 -11.98 21.54
N ARG A 44 9.84 -12.71 22.14
CA ARG A 44 9.58 -13.63 23.26
C ARG A 44 8.85 -12.98 24.44
N LYS A 45 9.05 -11.67 24.64
CA LYS A 45 8.45 -10.92 25.75
C LYS A 45 7.40 -9.91 25.30
N GLU A 46 7.36 -9.54 24.02
CA GLU A 46 6.56 -8.42 23.56
C GLU A 46 5.87 -8.74 22.23
N HIS A 47 4.65 -8.27 22.08
CA HIS A 47 3.92 -8.30 20.82
C HIS A 47 3.53 -6.87 20.48
N TRP A 48 3.94 -6.41 19.30
CA TRP A 48 3.69 -5.08 18.78
C TRP A 48 2.91 -5.16 17.47
N VAL A 49 2.02 -4.19 17.27
CA VAL A 49 1.27 -4.01 16.03
C VAL A 49 1.57 -2.65 15.44
N MET A 50 1.79 -2.60 14.14
CA MET A 50 1.93 -1.36 13.38
C MET A 50 0.57 -0.99 12.79
N HIS A 51 0.25 0.30 12.82
CA HIS A 51 -0.94 0.87 12.21
C HIS A 51 -0.63 2.29 11.72
N LYS A 52 -1.58 2.94 11.04
CA LYS A 52 -1.40 4.26 10.40
C LYS A 52 -0.85 5.38 11.30
N LYS A 53 -0.96 5.23 12.63
CA LYS A 53 -0.50 6.24 13.61
C LYS A 53 0.89 5.92 14.20
N GLY A 54 1.39 4.68 14.04
CA GLY A 54 2.65 4.22 14.61
C GLY A 54 2.58 2.78 15.12
N TRP A 55 3.39 2.47 16.13
CA TRP A 55 3.45 1.17 16.78
C TRP A 55 2.73 1.19 18.14
N SER A 56 1.93 0.17 18.40
CA SER A 56 1.30 -0.03 19.71
C SER A 56 1.58 -1.43 20.26
N CYS A 57 1.79 -1.50 21.57
CA CYS A 57 2.08 -2.76 22.24
C CYS A 57 0.77 -3.51 22.50
N VAL A 58 0.67 -4.73 21.99
CA VAL A 58 -0.44 -5.65 22.26
C VAL A 58 -0.23 -6.36 23.60
N ARG A 59 0.99 -6.83 23.85
CA ARG A 59 1.35 -7.60 25.05
C ARG A 59 2.78 -7.32 25.44
N ALA A 60 3.03 -7.11 26.73
CA ALA A 60 4.38 -7.08 27.30
C ALA A 60 4.43 -7.96 28.57
N GLY A 61 5.24 -9.02 28.52
CA GLY A 61 5.28 -10.05 29.55
C GLY A 61 3.93 -10.78 29.66
N SER A 62 3.37 -10.82 30.87
CA SER A 62 2.06 -11.40 31.16
C SER A 62 0.89 -10.42 30.99
N LYS A 63 1.16 -9.14 30.66
CA LYS A 63 0.15 -8.11 30.57
C LYS A 63 -0.27 -7.88 29.13
N GLU A 64 -1.56 -8.02 28.86
CA GLU A 64 -2.20 -7.69 27.59
C GLU A 64 -2.80 -6.28 27.65
N TYR A 65 -2.65 -5.55 26.56
CA TYR A 65 -3.08 -4.16 26.40
C TYR A 65 -4.13 -4.01 25.30
N MET A 66 -4.11 -4.91 24.31
CA MET A 66 -5.03 -4.91 23.18
C MET A 66 -5.59 -6.30 22.94
N GLN A 67 -6.80 -6.36 22.38
CA GLN A 67 -7.42 -7.60 21.94
C GLN A 67 -7.80 -7.52 20.46
N CYS A 68 -7.66 -8.63 19.75
CA CYS A 68 -8.15 -8.78 18.38
C CYS A 68 -9.68 -8.96 18.43
N ILE A 69 -10.41 -8.13 17.69
CA ILE A 69 -11.88 -8.16 17.66
C ILE A 69 -12.44 -8.72 16.36
N ALA A 70 -11.67 -8.68 15.28
CA ALA A 70 -12.08 -9.23 13.98
C ALA A 70 -10.87 -9.48 13.08
N GLU A 71 -10.92 -10.59 12.35
CA GLU A 71 -10.11 -10.78 11.15
C GLU A 71 -10.87 -10.22 9.96
N VAL A 72 -10.45 -9.06 9.49
CA VAL A 72 -11.03 -8.43 8.32
C VAL A 72 -10.36 -9.00 7.09
N SER A 73 -11.03 -9.95 6.44
CA SER A 73 -10.68 -10.28 5.08
C SER A 73 -10.96 -9.04 4.22
N PHE A 74 -9.89 -8.35 3.83
CA PHE A 74 -9.97 -7.39 2.73
C PHE A 74 -10.23 -8.19 1.45
N SER A 75 -11.47 -8.64 1.26
CA SER A 75 -11.96 -9.09 -0.04
C SER A 75 -12.12 -7.83 -0.89
N LEU A 76 -11.00 -7.32 -1.42
CA LEU A 76 -10.89 -6.11 -2.24
C LEU A 76 -12.25 -5.62 -2.78
N PRO A 77 -13.02 -4.81 -2.03
CA PRO A 77 -14.25 -4.29 -2.54
C PRO A 77 -13.82 -3.04 -3.27
N ASN A 78 -13.54 -3.17 -4.58
CA ASN A 78 -13.37 -2.02 -5.47
C ASN A 78 -12.58 -0.87 -4.80
N LEU A 79 -11.25 -1.02 -4.67
CA LEU A 79 -10.34 -0.01 -4.06
C LEU A 79 -10.47 1.42 -4.66
N CYS A 80 -11.30 1.62 -5.68
CA CYS A 80 -11.71 2.93 -6.18
C CYS A 80 -12.56 3.78 -5.20
N SER A 81 -13.19 3.22 -4.16
CA SER A 81 -14.17 4.01 -3.37
C SER A 81 -13.64 4.61 -2.05
N LEU A 82 -12.68 3.96 -1.37
CA LEU A 82 -12.19 4.42 -0.06
C LEU A 82 -11.07 5.47 -0.12
N TYR A 83 -10.44 5.67 -1.30
CA TYR A 83 -9.47 6.74 -1.51
C TYR A 83 -10.10 8.12 -1.78
N LYS A 84 -11.43 8.25 -1.67
CA LYS A 84 -12.15 9.52 -1.91
C LYS A 84 -11.96 10.57 -0.80
N MET A 85 -11.38 10.25 0.36
CA MET A 85 -11.38 11.17 1.52
C MET A 85 -10.09 11.96 1.76
N SER A 86 -9.03 11.76 0.97
CA SER A 86 -7.84 12.63 1.01
C SER A 86 -7.54 13.19 -0.38
N ARG A 87 -8.46 14.00 -0.90
CA ARG A 87 -8.25 14.78 -2.13
C ARG A 87 -7.36 15.98 -1.82
N THR A 88 -6.05 15.76 -1.85
CA THR A 88 -5.17 16.81 -2.38
C THR A 88 -5.25 16.66 -3.89
N SER A 89 -5.77 17.69 -4.56
CA SER A 89 -6.04 17.73 -6.00
C SER A 89 -4.80 17.35 -6.81
N LEU A 90 -4.68 16.08 -7.19
CA LEU A 90 -3.75 15.64 -8.23
C LEU A 90 -4.22 16.24 -9.55
N SER A 91 -3.32 16.92 -10.27
CA SER A 91 -3.62 17.61 -11.53
C SER A 91 -4.39 16.70 -12.51
N PRO A 92 -5.40 17.26 -13.22
CA PRO A 92 -6.18 16.51 -14.19
C PRO A 92 -5.25 15.88 -15.22
N VAL A 93 -5.56 14.64 -15.56
CA VAL A 93 -4.91 13.91 -16.65
C VAL A 93 -5.02 14.75 -17.93
N PRO A 94 -3.92 15.00 -18.66
CA PRO A 94 -4.00 15.74 -19.92
C PRO A 94 -4.91 15.01 -20.91
N GLU A 95 -5.93 15.71 -21.40
CA GLU A 95 -6.85 15.21 -22.41
C GLU A 95 -6.08 14.77 -23.67
N GLY A 96 -6.33 13.55 -24.15
CA GLY A 96 -5.75 13.03 -25.39
C GLY A 96 -4.77 11.85 -25.25
N ARG A 97 -4.39 11.44 -24.04
CA ARG A 97 -3.65 10.18 -23.84
C ARG A 97 -4.61 9.00 -23.66
N ALA A 98 -4.56 8.05 -24.59
CA ALA A 98 -5.34 6.82 -24.48
C ALA A 98 -4.84 5.97 -23.31
N GLU A 99 -5.74 5.58 -22.42
CA GLU A 99 -5.45 4.57 -21.40
C GLU A 99 -5.04 3.25 -22.08
N ARG A 100 -3.98 2.62 -21.57
CA ARG A 100 -3.54 1.29 -22.02
C ARG A 100 -3.73 0.30 -20.88
N LEU A 101 -4.08 -0.93 -21.23
CA LEU A 101 -4.12 -2.02 -20.28
C LEU A 101 -2.71 -2.59 -20.10
N TRP A 102 -2.21 -2.63 -18.88
CA TRP A 102 -0.91 -3.18 -18.51
C TRP A 102 -1.08 -4.45 -17.70
N THR A 103 -0.12 -5.37 -17.80
CA THR A 103 -0.05 -6.60 -17.00
C THR A 103 1.26 -6.65 -16.24
N VAL A 104 1.20 -6.92 -14.93
CA VAL A 104 2.39 -7.09 -14.08
C VAL A 104 3.07 -8.41 -14.41
N VAL A 105 4.36 -8.37 -14.73
CA VAL A 105 5.18 -9.57 -15.02
C VAL A 105 6.25 -9.83 -13.97
N ALA A 106 6.50 -8.88 -13.07
CA ALA A 106 7.43 -9.06 -11.97
C ALA A 106 6.92 -10.14 -11.01
N LYS A 107 7.73 -11.19 -10.77
CA LYS A 107 7.39 -12.32 -9.91
C LYS A 107 7.02 -11.92 -8.47
N ASN A 108 7.69 -10.88 -7.95
CA ASN A 108 7.49 -10.37 -6.59
C ASN A 108 6.45 -9.23 -6.55
N GLY A 109 5.68 -9.05 -7.62
CA GLY A 109 4.77 -7.91 -7.78
C GLY A 109 5.48 -6.59 -8.05
N VAL A 110 4.70 -5.51 -8.08
CA VAL A 110 5.16 -4.14 -8.30
C VAL A 110 4.56 -3.24 -7.24
N TRP A 111 5.41 -2.50 -6.53
CA TRP A 111 4.97 -1.56 -5.51
C TRP A 111 4.30 -0.33 -6.12
N ILE A 112 3.28 0.15 -5.42
CA ILE A 112 2.62 1.44 -5.67
C ILE A 112 3.34 2.50 -4.82
N ARG A 113 3.54 3.69 -5.38
CA ARG A 113 4.28 4.78 -4.75
C ARG A 113 3.48 6.07 -4.75
N SER A 114 3.72 6.95 -3.79
CA SER A 114 3.10 8.29 -3.75
C SER A 114 3.62 9.20 -4.85
N GLU A 115 4.89 9.03 -5.24
CA GLU A 115 5.59 9.77 -6.28
C GLU A 115 6.36 8.81 -7.20
N PRO A 116 6.62 9.19 -8.47
CA PRO A 116 7.38 8.37 -9.42
C PRO A 116 8.89 8.45 -9.14
N LYS A 117 9.31 7.96 -7.97
CA LYS A 117 10.70 7.93 -7.51
C LYS A 117 11.02 6.56 -6.90
N ILE A 118 12.25 6.08 -7.07
CA ILE A 118 12.66 4.74 -6.59
C ILE A 118 12.97 4.68 -5.09
N ASN A 119 13.02 5.82 -4.39
CA ASN A 119 13.27 5.88 -2.95
C ASN A 119 12.29 5.03 -2.10
N GLU A 120 12.81 4.33 -1.10
CA GLU A 120 12.01 3.44 -0.23
C GLU A 120 10.96 4.20 0.59
N THR A 121 11.20 5.48 0.88
CA THR A 121 10.29 6.34 1.64
C THR A 121 8.96 6.62 0.95
N ASN A 122 8.86 6.35 -0.36
CA ASN A 122 7.66 6.67 -1.15
C ASN A 122 6.83 5.43 -1.49
N ILE A 123 7.22 4.25 -1.00
CA ILE A 123 6.45 3.02 -1.20
C ILE A 123 5.16 3.12 -0.37
N LEU A 124 4.03 3.09 -1.05
CA LEU A 124 2.75 2.82 -0.42
C LEU A 124 2.71 1.31 -0.15
N GLU A 125 2.14 0.89 0.98
CA GLU A 125 2.02 -0.54 1.37
C GLU A 125 1.09 -1.36 0.47
N VAL A 126 0.85 -0.91 -0.75
CA VAL A 126 0.07 -1.59 -1.77
C VAL A 126 1.04 -2.07 -2.84
N SER A 127 1.02 -3.37 -3.11
CA SER A 127 1.68 -3.96 -4.27
C SER A 127 0.63 -4.49 -5.25
N LEU A 128 1.02 -4.55 -6.51
CA LEU A 128 0.29 -5.24 -7.57
C LEU A 128 0.92 -6.62 -7.73
N ASP A 129 0.13 -7.67 -7.52
CA ASP A 129 0.60 -9.05 -7.69
C ASP A 129 0.92 -9.37 -9.15
N ALA A 130 1.79 -10.35 -9.38
CA ALA A 130 2.07 -10.88 -10.71
C ALA A 130 0.79 -11.29 -11.44
N GLY A 131 0.64 -10.88 -12.70
CA GLY A 131 -0.56 -11.12 -13.51
C GLY A 131 -1.69 -10.10 -13.30
N SER A 132 -1.58 -9.19 -12.33
CA SER A 132 -2.53 -8.10 -12.13
C SER A 132 -2.63 -7.22 -13.37
N LYS A 133 -3.84 -6.75 -13.68
CA LYS A 133 -4.13 -5.91 -14.84
C LYS A 133 -4.53 -4.51 -14.39
N VAL A 134 -3.93 -3.48 -14.98
CA VAL A 134 -4.26 -2.07 -14.69
C VAL A 134 -4.46 -1.29 -15.99
N SER A 135 -5.55 -0.53 -16.10
CA SER A 135 -5.82 0.35 -17.25
C SER A 135 -5.42 1.77 -16.90
N MET A 136 -4.31 2.28 -17.45
CA MET A 136 -3.73 3.55 -17.03
C MET A 136 -2.77 4.16 -18.07
N ILE A 137 -2.33 5.38 -17.78
CA ILE A 137 -1.44 6.19 -18.62
C ILE A 137 0.00 5.94 -18.23
N GLU A 138 0.83 5.77 -19.26
CA GLU A 138 2.28 5.71 -19.17
C GLU A 138 2.85 7.13 -19.21
N GLU A 139 3.78 7.39 -18.30
CA GLU A 139 4.57 8.61 -18.25
C GLU A 139 6.06 8.24 -18.16
N ILE A 140 6.90 8.93 -18.93
CA ILE A 140 8.35 8.74 -18.91
C ILE A 140 8.93 9.86 -18.05
N ILE A 141 9.60 9.48 -16.96
CA ILE A 141 10.17 10.40 -15.97
C ILE A 141 11.59 9.90 -15.68
N ASP A 142 12.59 10.76 -15.86
CA ASP A 142 14.01 10.45 -15.62
C ASP A 142 14.51 9.16 -16.33
N GLU A 143 14.05 8.95 -17.58
CA GLU A 143 14.32 7.78 -18.44
C GLU A 143 13.65 6.47 -17.98
N GLU A 144 12.79 6.54 -16.97
CA GLU A 144 12.03 5.40 -16.46
C GLU A 144 10.58 5.48 -16.91
N HIS A 145 9.97 4.32 -17.11
CA HIS A 145 8.57 4.25 -17.50
C HIS A 145 7.71 4.02 -16.26
N TRP A 146 6.84 4.97 -15.97
CA TRP A 146 5.94 4.95 -14.84
C TRP A 146 4.50 4.84 -15.30
N ILE A 147 3.70 4.08 -14.54
CA ILE A 147 2.27 3.95 -14.74
C ILE A 147 1.59 4.72 -13.63
N ARG A 148 0.83 5.75 -14.00
CA ARG A 148 0.07 6.54 -13.05
C ARG A 148 -1.30 5.91 -12.82
N HIS A 149 -1.60 5.51 -11.59
CA HIS A 149 -2.90 4.99 -11.18
C HIS A 149 -3.58 5.88 -10.13
N LYS A 150 -4.88 5.63 -9.91
CA LYS A 150 -5.63 6.31 -8.84
C LYS A 150 -5.01 6.13 -7.44
N ALA A 151 -4.28 5.03 -7.23
CA ALA A 151 -3.60 4.74 -5.97
C ALA A 151 -2.19 5.34 -5.87
N GLY A 152 -1.64 5.96 -6.92
CA GLY A 152 -0.24 6.43 -6.95
C GLY A 152 0.50 6.12 -8.27
N TRP A 153 1.75 5.68 -8.15
CA TRP A 153 2.66 5.39 -9.26
C TRP A 153 3.28 4.00 -9.16
N SER A 154 3.36 3.27 -10.26
CA SER A 154 4.05 1.99 -10.33
C SER A 154 5.08 2.01 -11.44
N LEU A 155 6.25 1.45 -11.18
CA LEU A 155 7.33 1.38 -12.17
C LEU A 155 7.01 0.28 -13.19
N ALA A 156 6.88 0.64 -14.47
CA ALA A 156 6.72 -0.32 -15.56
C ALA A 156 8.06 -0.80 -16.12
N ARG A 157 9.04 0.09 -16.24
CA ARG A 157 10.38 -0.23 -16.76
C ARG A 157 11.45 0.61 -16.08
N THR A 158 12.49 -0.04 -15.59
CA THR A 158 13.68 0.61 -15.03
C THR A 158 14.56 1.19 -16.14
N ARG A 159 15.47 2.11 -15.78
CA ARG A 159 16.51 2.61 -16.70
C ARG A 159 17.34 1.48 -17.35
N ASP A 160 17.62 0.40 -16.62
CA ASP A 160 18.37 -0.76 -17.12
C ASP A 160 17.58 -1.65 -18.12
N GLY A 161 16.38 -1.22 -18.53
CA GLY A 161 15.55 -1.97 -19.47
C GLY A 161 14.75 -3.13 -18.87
N LYS A 162 14.89 -3.39 -17.56
CA LYS A 162 14.09 -4.42 -16.86
C LYS A 162 12.62 -4.02 -16.86
N CYS A 163 11.80 -4.86 -17.52
CA CYS A 163 10.36 -4.68 -17.59
C CYS A 163 9.68 -5.34 -16.39
N LEU A 164 8.91 -4.55 -15.65
CA LEU A 164 8.07 -5.00 -14.54
C LEU A 164 6.61 -5.13 -14.96
N MET A 165 6.20 -4.40 -16.00
CA MET A 165 4.86 -4.43 -16.57
C MET A 165 4.94 -4.42 -18.10
N HIS A 166 4.07 -5.18 -18.76
CA HIS A 166 3.92 -5.14 -20.21
C HIS A 166 2.60 -4.48 -20.61
N PRO A 167 2.59 -3.61 -21.63
CA PRO A 167 1.35 -3.18 -22.22
C PRO A 167 0.72 -4.38 -22.91
N LYS A 168 -0.54 -4.67 -22.59
CA LYS A 168 -1.30 -5.64 -23.34
C LYS A 168 -1.59 -5.02 -24.70
N LEU A 169 -1.01 -5.60 -25.74
CA LEU A 169 -1.41 -5.32 -27.11
C LEU A 169 -2.92 -5.60 -27.19
N ASN A 170 -3.70 -4.58 -27.53
CA ASN A 170 -5.08 -4.82 -27.88
C ASN A 170 -5.06 -5.73 -29.10
N ARG A 171 -5.77 -6.87 -29.06
CA ARG A 171 -5.88 -7.80 -30.22
C ARG A 171 -6.33 -7.10 -31.51
N ARG A 172 -6.93 -5.91 -31.41
CA ARG A 172 -7.27 -5.07 -32.58
C ARG A 172 -6.05 -4.53 -33.32
N ASP A 173 -4.91 -4.36 -32.66
CA ASP A 173 -3.67 -3.86 -33.28
C ASP A 173 -2.82 -4.99 -33.92
N GLU A 174 -3.10 -6.25 -33.62
CA GLU A 174 -2.42 -7.41 -34.23
C GLU A 174 -2.91 -7.70 -35.66
N VAL A 175 -4.14 -7.31 -36.00
CA VAL A 175 -4.70 -7.55 -37.34
C VAL A 175 -4.09 -6.62 -38.39
N THR A 176 -3.54 -5.47 -37.99
CA THR A 176 -2.97 -4.47 -38.91
C THR A 176 -1.49 -4.67 -39.22
N ARG A 177 -0.80 -5.65 -38.61
CA ARG A 177 0.62 -5.96 -38.87
C ARG A 177 0.86 -7.25 -39.65
N SER A 178 -0.22 -7.90 -40.10
CA SER A 178 -0.17 -9.06 -41.00
C SER A 178 -0.74 -8.66 -42.36
N ILE A 179 -0.11 -7.70 -43.04
CA ILE A 179 -0.28 -7.44 -44.48
C ILE A 179 1.10 -7.15 -45.06
#